data_AF-G5AJ81-F1
#
_entry.id   AF-G5AJ81-F1
#
_cell.length_a   1.000
_cell.length_b   1.000
_cell.length_c   1.000
_cell.angle_alpha   90.00
_cell.angle_beta   90.00
_cell.angle_gamma   90.00
#
_symmetry.space_group_name_H-M   'P 1'
#
loop_
_entity.id
_entity.type
_entity.pdbx_description
1 polymer ?
#
loop_
_entity_poly.entity_id
_entity_poly.type
_entity_poly.pdbx_seq_one_letter_code
_entity_poly.pdbx_strand_id
1 'polypeptide(L)'
;MILDTNGRLGIGTTTPSTTLHVSGTISNTFNVGGQLYAQGTSTAYTTSQLGPVTVSVAAMFGGPIQCSSIYCTSDRRCKDIIDQLDTDYCDKFYDLNVYEYKYKGSDETIPKIGFIRYQMNIDYSKITAINFCMIKKLLNRVKQ
;
A
#
# COMPACT_ATOMS: atom_id res chain seq x y z
N MET A 1 21.09 30.72 22.24
CA MET A 1 21.67 29.36 22.29
C MET A 1 21.84 28.98 23.75
N ILE A 2 21.50 27.75 24.14
CA ILE A 2 21.66 27.23 25.51
C ILE A 2 22.26 25.83 25.46
N LEU A 3 23.11 25.49 26.43
CA LEU A 3 23.51 24.11 26.70
C LEU A 3 22.86 23.73 28.05
N ASP A 4 21.97 22.73 28.05
CA ASP A 4 21.30 22.32 29.29
C ASP A 4 22.23 21.51 30.22
N THR A 5 21.79 21.27 31.46
CA THR A 5 22.54 20.47 32.44
C THR A 5 22.74 19.01 32.04
N ASN A 6 22.02 18.54 31.02
CA ASN A 6 22.14 17.20 30.45
C ASN A 6 23.02 17.18 29.19
N GLY A 7 23.68 18.29 28.84
CA GLY A 7 24.55 18.40 27.67
C GLY A 7 23.84 18.56 26.33
N ARG A 8 22.57 18.99 26.31
CA ARG A 8 21.78 19.20 25.09
C ARG A 8 21.91 20.64 24.59
N LEU A 9 22.19 20.81 23.30
CA LEU A 9 22.33 22.12 22.67
C LEU A 9 20.98 22.62 22.11
N GLY A 10 20.45 23.68 22.69
CA GLY A 10 19.25 24.39 22.22
C GLY A 10 19.60 25.65 21.42
N ILE A 11 19.04 25.81 20.22
CA ILE A 11 19.09 27.05 19.43
C ILE A 11 17.65 27.53 19.22
N GLY A 12 17.31 28.73 19.68
CA GLY A 12 15.93 29.25 19.61
C GLY A 12 14.95 28.62 20.61
N THR A 13 15.41 27.73 21.49
CA THR A 13 14.63 27.11 22.57
C THR A 13 15.43 27.12 23.87
N THR A 14 14.74 27.23 25.01
CA THR A 14 15.33 27.12 26.36
C THR A 14 15.14 25.73 26.97
N THR A 15 14.33 24.87 26.34
CA THR A 15 13.97 23.53 26.82
C THR A 15 14.26 22.48 25.73
N PRO A 16 15.55 22.17 25.46
CA PRO A 16 15.91 21.19 24.44
C PRO A 16 15.41 19.76 24.78
N SER A 17 14.66 19.12 23.87
CA SER A 17 14.12 17.77 24.03
C SER A 17 15.02 16.67 23.45
N THR A 18 16.02 17.05 22.67
CA THR A 18 16.99 16.17 22.01
C THR A 18 18.40 16.77 22.12
N THR A 19 19.44 16.00 21.79
CA THR A 19 20.86 16.40 21.92
C THR A 19 21.20 17.70 21.19
N LEU A 20 20.57 17.94 20.03
CA LEU A 20 20.57 19.21 19.32
C LEU A 20 19.12 19.55 18.97
N HIS A 21 18.56 20.59 19.59
CA HIS A 21 17.21 21.07 19.35
C HIS A 21 17.27 22.51 18.79
N VAL A 22 16.96 22.65 17.50
CA VAL A 22 16.83 23.97 16.86
C VAL A 22 15.36 24.28 16.64
N SER A 23 14.85 25.28 17.36
CA SER A 23 13.49 25.81 17.17
C SER A 23 13.54 26.94 16.15
N GLY A 24 13.31 26.61 14.88
CA GLY A 24 13.33 27.54 13.75
C GLY A 24 13.63 26.86 12.41
N THR A 25 13.84 27.66 11.36
CA THR A 25 14.24 27.15 10.05
C THR A 25 15.72 26.74 10.07
N ILE A 26 16.00 25.50 9.68
CA ILE A 26 17.36 24.97 9.59
C ILE A 26 17.75 24.93 8.10
N SER A 27 18.84 25.60 7.73
CA SER A 27 19.48 25.42 6.43
C SER A 27 20.71 24.52 6.64
N ASN A 28 20.53 23.24 6.37
CA ASN A 28 21.52 22.20 6.64
C ASN A 28 22.23 21.78 5.35
N THR A 29 23.54 22.00 5.27
CA THR A 29 24.39 21.39 4.24
C THR A 29 25.02 20.14 4.82
N PHE A 30 24.41 18.98 4.57
CA PHE A 30 24.97 17.70 4.98
C PHE A 30 25.99 17.23 3.95
N ASN A 31 27.26 17.53 4.17
CA ASN A 31 28.35 16.91 3.41
C ASN A 31 28.71 15.57 4.08
N VAL A 32 27.88 14.56 3.82
CA VAL A 32 28.13 13.19 4.25
C VAL A 32 28.50 12.40 2.99
N GLY A 33 29.67 11.77 2.95
CA GLY A 33 30.10 10.89 1.87
C GLY A 33 29.31 9.59 1.75
N GLY A 34 28.02 9.59 2.12
CA GLY A 34 27.12 8.43 2.24
C GLY A 34 25.64 8.83 2.16
N GLN A 35 24.74 7.85 2.17
CA GLN A 35 23.29 8.02 1.98
C GLN A 35 22.62 8.63 3.22
N LEU A 36 21.77 9.64 3.03
CA LEU A 36 20.95 10.26 4.08
C LEU A 36 19.55 9.62 4.10
N TYR A 37 19.11 9.14 5.28
CA TYR A 37 17.75 8.66 5.51
C TYR A 37 17.01 9.65 6.42
N ALA A 38 16.05 10.41 5.88
CA ALA A 38 15.16 11.25 6.67
C ALA A 38 13.92 10.43 7.06
N GLN A 39 13.84 10.01 8.33
CA GLN A 39 12.66 9.34 8.87
C GLN A 39 11.73 10.38 9.52
N GLY A 40 10.65 10.74 8.84
CA GLY A 40 9.57 11.54 9.43
C GLY A 40 8.76 10.68 10.40
N THR A 41 8.64 11.09 11.66
CA THR A 41 8.01 10.31 12.74
C THR A 41 6.48 10.15 12.64
N SER A 42 5.80 10.84 11.72
CA SER A 42 4.32 10.78 11.61
C SER A 42 3.77 10.42 10.23
N THR A 43 4.60 10.25 9.20
CA THR A 43 4.15 9.78 7.88
C THR A 43 5.33 9.20 7.12
N ALA A 44 5.28 7.91 6.80
CA ALA A 44 6.38 7.21 6.15
C ALA A 44 6.52 7.62 4.68
N TYR A 45 7.15 8.78 4.44
CA TYR A 45 7.60 9.19 3.11
C TYR A 45 9.09 8.95 3.00
N THR A 46 9.50 8.13 2.02
CA THR A 46 10.90 7.97 1.65
C THR A 46 11.12 8.70 0.33
N THR A 47 11.91 9.77 0.35
CA THR A 47 12.29 10.53 -0.86
C THR A 47 13.79 10.39 -1.08
N SER A 48 14.23 10.28 -2.33
CA SER A 48 15.65 10.33 -2.71
C SER A 48 15.82 11.41 -3.77
N GLN A 49 16.81 12.29 -3.55
CA GLN A 49 17.23 13.27 -4.55
C GLN A 49 18.18 12.67 -5.61
N LEU A 50 18.58 11.40 -5.47
CA LEU A 50 19.60 10.77 -6.33
C LEU A 50 19.10 9.62 -7.20
N GLY A 51 17.81 9.26 -7.13
CA GLY A 51 17.24 8.20 -7.97
C GLY A 51 16.18 7.35 -7.28
N PRO A 52 15.74 6.25 -7.92
CA PRO A 52 14.69 5.37 -7.39
C PRO A 52 15.08 4.78 -6.03
N VAL A 53 14.14 4.76 -5.09
CA VAL A 53 14.31 4.07 -3.79
C VAL A 53 13.50 2.79 -3.80
N THR A 54 14.15 1.67 -3.47
CA THR A 54 13.47 0.39 -3.24
C THR A 54 13.29 0.17 -1.75
N VAL A 55 12.03 0.06 -1.31
CA VAL A 55 11.67 -0.30 0.07
C VAL A 55 10.68 -1.46 0.06
N SER A 56 10.83 -2.39 1.00
CA SER A 56 9.82 -3.42 1.25
C SER A 56 8.77 -2.87 2.20
N VAL A 57 7.50 -2.87 1.79
CA VAL A 57 6.39 -2.34 2.58
C VAL A 57 5.21 -3.32 2.58
N ALA A 58 4.56 -3.48 3.73
CA ALA A 58 3.24 -4.10 3.86
C ALA A 58 2.24 -2.99 4.22
N ALA A 59 1.23 -2.77 3.38
CA ALA A 59 0.28 -1.67 3.54
C ALA A 59 -1.15 -2.10 3.16
N MET A 60 -2.13 -1.51 3.85
CA MET A 60 -3.55 -1.57 3.47
C MET A 60 -3.94 -0.21 2.90
N PHE A 61 -4.47 -0.18 1.67
CA PHE A 61 -4.87 1.05 1.00
C PHE A 61 -6.38 1.23 1.07
N GLY A 62 -6.85 2.29 1.74
CA GLY A 62 -8.27 2.66 1.78
C GLY A 62 -8.73 3.47 0.56
N GLY A 63 -7.82 3.80 -0.35
CA GLY A 63 -8.06 4.62 -1.54
C GLY A 63 -7.18 4.20 -2.72
N PRO A 64 -7.26 4.93 -3.85
CA PRO A 64 -6.53 4.60 -5.07
C PRO A 64 -5.00 4.63 -4.89
N ILE A 65 -4.31 3.68 -5.51
CA ILE A 65 -2.85 3.65 -5.57
C ILE A 65 -2.41 4.47 -6.80
N GLN A 66 -1.72 5.58 -6.57
CA GLN A 66 -1.09 6.36 -7.63
C GLN A 66 0.33 5.84 -7.87
N CYS A 67 0.56 5.22 -9.01
CA CYS A 67 1.86 4.67 -9.38
C CYS A 67 2.04 4.68 -10.90
N SER A 68 3.29 4.73 -11.35
CA SER A 68 3.59 4.60 -12.78
C SER A 68 3.36 3.18 -13.30
N SER A 69 3.65 2.16 -12.48
CA SER A 69 3.41 0.75 -12.79
C SER A 69 3.42 -0.12 -11.53
N ILE A 70 2.67 -1.22 -11.55
CA ILE A 70 2.70 -2.30 -10.55
C ILE A 70 3.19 -3.56 -11.25
N TYR A 71 4.25 -4.18 -10.75
CA TYR A 71 4.77 -5.44 -11.28
C TYR A 71 4.46 -6.57 -10.30
N CYS A 72 3.69 -7.55 -10.76
CA CYS A 72 3.49 -8.82 -10.05
C CYS A 72 4.25 -9.91 -10.81
N THR A 73 5.28 -10.49 -10.21
CA THR A 73 6.00 -11.61 -10.83
C THR A 73 5.29 -12.92 -10.52
N SER A 74 4.99 -13.68 -11.56
CA SER A 74 4.25 -14.95 -11.48
C SER A 74 4.96 -16.04 -12.30
N ASP A 75 6.30 -15.96 -12.38
CA ASP A 75 7.15 -16.87 -13.15
C ASP A 75 6.91 -18.32 -12.69
N ARG A 76 6.96 -19.28 -13.62
CA ARG A 76 6.80 -20.71 -13.28
C ARG A 76 7.96 -21.21 -12.42
N ARG A 77 9.17 -20.66 -12.58
CA ARG A 77 10.38 -21.10 -11.90
C ARG A 77 10.37 -20.83 -10.39
N CYS A 78 9.52 -19.92 -9.91
CA CYS A 78 9.38 -19.62 -8.48
C CYS A 78 8.17 -20.30 -7.82
N LYS A 79 7.58 -21.32 -8.47
CA LYS A 79 6.38 -22.02 -7.99
C LYS A 79 6.62 -23.52 -7.91
N ASP A 80 6.24 -24.09 -6.77
CA ASP A 80 6.15 -25.53 -6.53
C ASP A 80 4.68 -25.97 -6.56
N ILE A 81 4.43 -27.22 -6.95
CA ILE A 81 3.10 -27.87 -7.01
C ILE A 81 2.09 -27.06 -7.85
N ILE A 82 2.13 -27.28 -9.17
CA ILE A 82 1.31 -26.53 -10.14
C ILE A 82 0.21 -27.44 -10.69
N ASP A 83 -0.94 -27.40 -10.04
CA ASP A 83 -2.15 -28.09 -10.50
C ASP A 83 -3.10 -27.12 -11.20
N GLN A 84 -3.73 -27.59 -12.28
CA GLN A 84 -4.73 -26.81 -12.99
C GLN A 84 -6.06 -26.86 -12.24
N LEU A 85 -6.56 -25.70 -11.82
CA LEU A 85 -7.87 -25.60 -11.23
C LEU A 85 -8.95 -25.68 -12.31
N ASP A 86 -10.03 -26.41 -12.01
CA ASP A 86 -11.19 -26.47 -12.88
C ASP A 86 -11.90 -25.10 -12.95
N THR A 87 -12.45 -24.80 -14.12
CA THR A 87 -13.11 -23.53 -14.45
C THR A 87 -14.42 -23.36 -13.66
N ASP A 88 -14.99 -24.45 -13.18
CA ASP A 88 -16.21 -24.52 -12.37
C ASP A 88 -16.07 -23.80 -11.02
N TYR A 89 -14.83 -23.60 -10.55
CA TYR A 89 -14.56 -22.76 -9.39
C TYR A 89 -15.10 -21.33 -9.56
N CYS A 90 -15.15 -20.83 -10.80
CA CYS A 90 -15.63 -19.49 -11.10
C CYS A 90 -17.15 -19.40 -11.25
N ASP A 91 -17.87 -20.53 -11.32
CA ASP A 91 -19.31 -20.48 -11.53
C ASP A 91 -20.06 -19.91 -10.34
N LYS A 92 -19.50 -20.08 -9.14
CA LYS A 92 -19.99 -19.45 -7.91
C LYS A 92 -20.03 -17.92 -7.98
N PHE A 93 -19.31 -17.30 -8.91
CA PHE A 93 -19.31 -15.85 -9.09
C PHE A 93 -20.46 -15.34 -9.96
N TYR A 94 -21.04 -16.17 -10.82
CA TYR A 94 -22.19 -15.76 -11.62
C TYR A 94 -23.44 -15.55 -10.76
N ASP A 95 -23.52 -16.26 -9.63
CA ASP A 95 -24.65 -16.17 -8.70
C ASP A 95 -24.48 -15.07 -7.63
N LEU A 96 -23.36 -14.32 -7.67
CA LEU A 96 -23.11 -13.25 -6.69
C LEU A 96 -23.95 -12.01 -7.01
N ASN A 97 -24.59 -11.48 -5.97
CA ASN A 97 -25.31 -10.22 -6.06
C ASN A 97 -24.37 -9.05 -5.71
N VAL A 98 -24.44 -7.99 -6.50
CA VAL A 98 -23.72 -6.74 -6.25
C VAL A 98 -24.65 -5.77 -5.52
N TYR A 99 -24.13 -5.14 -4.47
CA TYR A 99 -24.88 -4.23 -3.61
C TYR A 99 -24.23 -2.85 -3.57
N GLU A 100 -25.05 -1.81 -3.44
CA GLU A 100 -24.62 -0.50 -2.98
C GLU A 100 -24.68 -0.45 -1.45
N TYR A 101 -23.63 0.05 -0.82
CA TYR A 101 -23.54 0.15 0.63
C TYR A 101 -22.77 1.40 1.08
N LYS A 102 -23.04 1.81 2.32
CA LYS A 102 -22.24 2.78 3.07
C LYS A 102 -21.67 2.11 4.30
N TYR A 103 -20.47 2.49 4.69
CA TYR A 103 -19.90 1.96 5.93
C TYR A 103 -20.67 2.52 7.12
N LYS A 104 -20.89 1.69 8.14
CA LYS A 104 -21.54 2.15 9.37
C LYS A 104 -20.68 3.25 10.00
N GLY A 105 -21.26 4.43 10.20
CA GLY A 105 -20.56 5.59 10.75
C GLY A 105 -19.65 6.33 9.76
N SER A 106 -19.75 6.08 8.44
CA SER A 106 -19.05 6.90 7.46
C SER A 106 -19.89 8.13 7.07
N ASP A 107 -19.24 9.29 7.03
CA ASP A 107 -19.81 10.54 6.48
C ASP A 107 -19.77 10.58 4.93
N GLU A 108 -19.50 9.44 4.28
CA GLU A 108 -19.40 9.34 2.83
C GLU A 108 -20.75 9.64 2.16
N THR A 109 -20.76 10.67 1.30
CA THR A 109 -21.95 11.08 0.53
C THR A 109 -22.25 10.11 -0.60
N ILE A 110 -21.20 9.57 -1.23
CA ILE A 110 -21.30 8.64 -2.36
C ILE A 110 -21.31 7.19 -1.84
N PRO A 111 -22.36 6.39 -2.11
CA PRO A 111 -22.40 4.98 -1.75
C PRO A 111 -21.36 4.18 -2.57
N LYS A 112 -20.82 3.12 -1.97
CA LYS A 112 -19.85 2.23 -2.60
C LYS A 112 -20.55 1.01 -3.17
N ILE A 113 -20.05 0.51 -4.30
CA ILE A 113 -20.52 -0.72 -4.94
C ILE A 113 -19.61 -1.87 -4.51
N GLY A 114 -20.19 -3.00 -4.12
CA GLY A 114 -19.42 -4.21 -3.85
C GLY A 114 -20.26 -5.37 -3.34
N PHE A 115 -19.60 -6.36 -2.76
CA PHE A 115 -20.22 -7.61 -2.32
C PHE A 115 -20.34 -7.67 -0.80
N ILE A 116 -21.35 -8.39 -0.31
CA ILE A 116 -21.52 -8.65 1.13
C ILE A 116 -20.88 -10.00 1.48
N ARG A 117 -20.04 -10.00 2.52
CA ARG A 117 -19.15 -11.13 2.88
C ARG A 117 -19.88 -12.48 3.10
N TYR A 118 -21.16 -12.48 3.46
CA TYR A 118 -21.90 -13.72 3.68
C TYR A 118 -22.06 -14.59 2.42
N GLN A 119 -21.95 -13.99 1.22
CA GLN A 119 -22.04 -14.74 -0.05
C GLN A 119 -20.70 -15.31 -0.53
N MET A 120 -19.58 -14.94 0.11
CA MET A 120 -18.25 -15.28 -0.39
C MET A 120 -17.40 -15.93 0.72
N ASN A 121 -17.36 -17.26 0.77
CA ASN A 121 -16.27 -17.98 1.44
C ASN A 121 -15.04 -18.01 0.53
N ILE A 122 -14.58 -16.83 0.10
CA ILE A 122 -13.56 -16.68 -0.93
C ILE A 122 -12.43 -15.83 -0.38
N ASP A 123 -11.21 -16.30 -0.61
CA ASP A 123 -9.99 -15.59 -0.30
C ASP A 123 -9.79 -14.44 -1.29
N TYR A 124 -9.91 -13.20 -0.80
CA TYR A 124 -9.77 -11.97 -1.59
C TYR A 124 -8.41 -11.85 -2.30
N SER A 125 -7.38 -12.55 -1.83
CA SER A 125 -6.07 -12.60 -2.52
C SER A 125 -6.13 -13.28 -3.90
N LYS A 126 -7.21 -14.04 -4.18
CA LYS A 126 -7.39 -14.81 -5.41
C LYS A 126 -8.28 -14.13 -6.44
N ILE A 127 -8.85 -12.95 -6.14
CA ILE A 127 -9.84 -12.26 -6.99
C ILE A 127 -9.33 -12.03 -8.41
N THR A 128 -8.06 -11.66 -8.56
CA THR A 128 -7.44 -11.41 -9.87
C THR A 128 -7.40 -12.67 -10.73
N ALA A 129 -7.00 -13.80 -10.15
CA ALA A 129 -6.93 -15.08 -10.87
C ALA A 129 -8.33 -15.54 -11.31
N ILE A 130 -9.33 -15.32 -10.46
CA ILE A 130 -10.73 -15.64 -10.74
C ILE A 130 -11.26 -14.78 -11.90
N ASN A 131 -10.98 -13.48 -11.91
CA ASN A 131 -11.40 -12.58 -13.00
C ASN A 131 -10.84 -13.04 -14.35
N PHE A 132 -9.56 -13.42 -14.41
CA PHE A 132 -8.96 -13.95 -15.65
C PHE A 132 -9.60 -15.28 -16.10
N CYS A 133 -9.93 -16.15 -15.16
CA CYS A 133 -10.61 -17.42 -15.45
C CYS A 133 -12.02 -17.20 -16.01
N MET A 134 -12.80 -16.27 -15.43
CA MET A 134 -14.10 -15.86 -15.97
C MET A 134 -14.00 -15.27 -17.38
N ILE A 135 -13.03 -14.38 -17.63
CA ILE A 135 -12.79 -13.80 -18.98
C ILE A 135 -12.50 -14.92 -19.99
N LYS A 136 -11.65 -15.89 -19.63
CA LYS A 136 -11.36 -17.06 -20.48
C LYS A 136 -12.63 -17.88 -20.79
N LYS A 137 -13.48 -18.11 -19.79
CA LYS A 137 -14.75 -18.85 -19.96
C LYS A 137 -15.70 -18.09 -20.90
N LEU A 138 -15.82 -16.77 -20.76
CA LEU A 138 -16.62 -15.92 -21.65
C LEU A 138 -16.09 -15.93 -23.09
N LEU A 139 -14.78 -15.80 -23.28
CA LEU A 139 -14.15 -15.86 -24.60
C LEU A 139 -14.41 -17.19 -25.30
N ASN A 140 -14.41 -18.30 -24.56
CA ASN A 140 -14.73 -19.62 -25.13
C ASN A 140 -16.20 -19.75 -25.53
N ARG A 141 -17.14 -19.13 -24.79
CA ARG A 141 -18.56 -19.12 -25.15
C ARG A 141 -18.87 -18.26 -26.37
N VAL A 142 -18.18 -17.14 -26.56
CA VAL A 142 -18.38 -16.25 -27.73
C VAL A 142 -17.83 -16.85 -29.03
N LYS A 143 -16.90 -17.81 -28.93
CA LYS A 143 -16.29 -18.50 -30.09
C LYS A 143 -17.07 -19.75 -30.56
N GLN A 144 -18.09 -20.18 -29.81
CA GLN A 144 -19.00 -21.27 -30.18
C GLN A 144 -20.25 -20.70 -30.85
#